data_AF-A0A7S3T252-F1
#
_entry.id   AF-A0A7S3T252-F1
#
_cell.length_a   1.000
_cell.length_b   1.000
_cell.length_c   1.000
_cell.angle_alpha   90.00
_cell.angle_beta   90.00
_cell.angle_gamma   90.00
#
_symmetry.space_group_name_H-M   'P 1'
#
loop_
_entity.id
_entity.type
_entity.pdbx_description
1 polymer ?
#
loop_
_entity_poly.entity_id
_entity_poly.type
_entity_poly.pdbx_seq_one_letter_code
_entity_poly.pdbx_strand_id
1 'polypeptide(L)'
;KPFCLKPFWLKSASASTQKPHPCPWLATTRSSLDMAAEEGGGSWDQQLEEWVVTEGYCYAAGLAQMADYQLYAAAPVAGEAGWGFIHKEDHEEQILQDDAVTTKPMTICEATCLKVAVETGRAPEGGFWLGGEKYTVTQYEEKLEVGDHEYTTVFVNKPKKGVHIIKTESQVIACFYDETKEVVGGGFQTSGNCKKAALALGEHLKSQGY
;
A
#
# COMPACT_ATOMS: atom_id res chain seq x y z
N LYS A 1 56.93 63.27 38.51
CA LYS A 1 56.26 62.68 39.69
C LYS A 1 54.75 62.89 39.51
N PRO A 2 53.85 61.95 39.87
CA PRO A 2 53.78 60.51 39.59
C PRO A 2 52.34 60.14 39.07
N PHE A 3 51.88 58.88 39.27
CA PHE A 3 50.60 58.22 38.88
C PHE A 3 50.56 57.62 37.46
N CYS A 4 50.73 56.33 37.20
CA CYS A 4 50.27 55.07 37.83
C CYS A 4 48.74 54.90 37.86
N LEU A 5 48.19 54.17 36.88
CA LEU A 5 47.41 52.91 37.07
C LEU A 5 46.62 52.52 35.81
N LYS A 6 47.00 51.35 35.26
CA LYS A 6 46.26 50.26 34.58
C LYS A 6 44.90 50.52 33.88
N PRO A 7 44.67 49.95 32.68
CA PRO A 7 43.38 49.97 32.00
C PRO A 7 42.37 48.98 32.62
N PHE A 8 41.20 49.50 32.97
CA PHE A 8 40.04 48.76 33.48
C PHE A 8 39.20 48.27 32.29
N TRP A 9 39.43 47.01 31.92
CA TRP A 9 38.64 46.26 30.95
C TRP A 9 37.20 46.07 31.45
N LEU A 10 36.22 46.57 30.70
CA LEU A 10 34.81 46.34 30.95
C LEU A 10 34.38 44.99 30.38
N LYS A 11 33.61 44.27 31.20
CA LYS A 11 33.23 42.87 31.08
C LYS A 11 32.39 42.57 29.84
N SER A 12 32.78 41.52 29.13
CA SER A 12 31.98 40.75 28.19
C SER A 12 30.88 39.98 28.94
N ALA A 13 29.64 40.10 28.47
CA ALA A 13 28.53 39.25 28.86
C ALA A 13 27.96 38.61 27.58
N SER A 14 28.29 37.34 27.37
CA SER A 14 27.56 36.45 26.47
C SER A 14 27.48 35.10 27.16
N ALA A 15 26.27 34.79 27.64
CA ALA A 15 25.86 33.51 28.18
C ALA A 15 26.15 32.39 27.15
N SER A 16 26.76 31.31 27.63
CA SER A 16 26.12 29.99 27.75
C SER A 16 25.98 29.21 26.45
N THR A 17 26.79 28.16 26.30
CA THR A 17 26.35 26.76 26.35
C THR A 17 27.41 25.89 25.65
N GLN A 18 27.82 24.84 26.36
CA GLN A 18 28.88 23.91 25.99
C GLN A 18 28.56 23.15 24.70
N LYS A 19 29.61 22.89 23.89
CA LYS A 19 29.58 21.86 22.84
C LYS A 19 29.71 20.47 23.49
N PRO A 20 29.21 19.42 22.83
CA PRO A 20 30.09 18.26 22.65
C PRO A 20 30.16 17.74 21.22
N HIS A 21 31.27 17.07 20.99
CA HIS A 21 31.78 16.49 19.75
C HIS A 21 30.95 15.27 19.27
N PRO A 22 30.99 14.92 17.97
CA PRO A 22 30.36 13.69 17.49
C PRO A 22 31.17 12.45 17.90
N CYS A 23 30.55 11.54 18.65
CA CYS A 23 31.09 10.20 18.92
C CYS A 23 30.64 9.23 17.82
N PRO A 24 31.56 8.54 17.10
CA PRO A 24 31.21 7.70 15.95
C PRO A 24 31.11 6.20 16.24
N TRP A 25 30.66 5.76 17.43
CA TRP A 25 30.69 4.31 17.75
C TRP A 25 29.70 3.78 18.80
N LEU A 26 28.62 4.50 19.16
CA LEU A 26 27.60 3.94 20.04
C LEU A 26 26.24 3.79 19.36
N ALA A 27 26.00 2.56 18.93
CA ALA A 27 24.74 1.83 19.04
C ALA A 27 23.50 2.70 19.29
N THR A 28 22.79 3.03 18.21
CA THR A 28 21.39 3.42 18.28
C THR A 28 20.63 2.22 18.84
N THR A 29 20.21 2.37 20.09
CA THR A 29 19.20 1.54 20.76
C THR A 29 17.99 1.39 19.85
N ARG A 30 17.80 0.17 19.35
CA ARG A 30 16.55 -0.31 18.73
C ARG A 30 15.51 -0.29 19.84
N SER A 31 14.85 0.86 19.99
CA SER A 31 13.75 1.04 20.93
C SER A 31 12.56 0.24 20.43
N SER A 32 12.16 -0.75 21.23
CA SER A 32 10.79 -1.18 21.50
C SER A 32 9.79 -1.00 20.34
N LEU A 33 9.57 -2.07 19.59
CA LEU A 33 8.31 -2.33 18.89
C LEU A 33 7.95 -3.80 19.18
N ASP A 34 7.04 -3.89 20.13
CA ASP A 34 6.02 -4.93 20.35
C ASP A 34 6.28 -6.33 19.81
N MET A 35 6.76 -7.18 20.72
CA MET A 35 6.53 -8.62 20.71
C MET A 35 5.08 -8.90 21.12
N ALA A 36 4.16 -8.90 20.15
CA ALA A 36 2.80 -9.44 20.34
C ALA A 36 2.17 -9.80 18.99
N ALA A 37 2.48 -11.00 18.49
CA ALA A 37 1.62 -11.71 17.55
C ALA A 37 1.92 -13.21 17.68
N GLU A 38 1.53 -13.79 18.81
CA GLU A 38 1.23 -15.22 18.84
C GLU A 38 -0.29 -15.33 18.95
N GLU A 39 -0.93 -15.84 17.89
CA GLU A 39 -1.87 -16.97 17.94
C GLU A 39 -2.35 -17.30 16.51
N GLY A 40 -1.94 -18.48 16.03
CA GLY A 40 -2.84 -19.38 15.28
C GLY A 40 -3.32 -18.98 13.88
N GLY A 41 -2.52 -19.29 12.86
CA GLY A 41 -2.97 -19.41 11.47
C GLY A 41 -1.87 -18.95 10.53
N GLY A 42 -1.51 -19.72 9.50
CA GLY A 42 -0.49 -19.30 8.53
C GLY A 42 -0.83 -17.91 7.98
N SER A 43 -0.14 -16.87 8.44
CA SER A 43 -0.53 -15.48 8.22
C SER A 43 -0.26 -15.12 6.76
N TRP A 44 -1.31 -15.19 5.96
CA TRP A 44 -1.31 -14.71 4.59
C TRP A 44 -0.85 -13.25 4.50
N ASP A 45 -1.09 -12.45 5.54
CA ASP A 45 -0.61 -11.07 5.68
C ASP A 45 0.92 -10.98 5.71
N GLN A 46 1.60 -11.89 6.43
CA GLN A 46 3.07 -11.94 6.47
C GLN A 46 3.65 -12.36 5.12
N GLN A 47 3.03 -13.34 4.44
CA GLN A 47 3.45 -13.73 3.09
C GLN A 47 3.26 -12.58 2.10
N LEU A 48 2.13 -11.86 2.15
CA LEU A 48 1.90 -10.66 1.34
C LEU A 48 2.95 -9.58 1.63
N GLU A 49 3.30 -9.37 2.89
CA GLU A 49 4.29 -8.38 3.29
C GLU A 49 5.70 -8.75 2.79
N GLU A 50 6.11 -10.02 2.89
CA GLU A 50 7.41 -10.48 2.42
C GLU A 50 7.54 -10.37 0.88
N TRP A 51 6.52 -10.80 0.15
CA TRP A 51 6.58 -10.87 -1.31
C TRP A 51 6.30 -9.54 -2.00
N VAL A 52 5.47 -8.66 -1.42
CA VAL A 52 4.99 -7.48 -2.14
C VAL A 52 5.45 -6.17 -1.49
N VAL A 53 5.44 -6.09 -0.17
CA VAL A 53 5.76 -4.84 0.57
C VAL A 53 7.25 -4.74 0.90
N THR A 54 7.90 -5.86 1.22
CA THR A 54 9.33 -5.89 1.58
C THR A 54 10.20 -5.68 0.35
N GLU A 55 9.80 -6.20 -0.81
CA GLU A 55 10.40 -5.85 -2.11
C GLU A 55 10.16 -4.37 -2.45
N GLY A 56 9.16 -3.76 -1.81
CA GLY A 56 8.81 -2.35 -1.91
C GLY A 56 8.20 -1.95 -3.25
N TYR A 57 7.85 -2.93 -4.10
CA TYR A 57 7.17 -2.67 -5.36
C TYR A 57 5.76 -2.12 -5.14
N CYS A 58 5.03 -2.59 -4.13
CA CYS A 58 3.69 -2.10 -3.79
C CYS A 58 3.67 -1.46 -2.40
N TYR A 59 2.79 -0.48 -2.18
CA TYR A 59 2.62 0.13 -0.85
C TYR A 59 1.61 -0.62 0.02
N ALA A 60 0.69 -1.35 -0.60
CA ALA A 60 -0.29 -2.19 0.08
C ALA A 60 -0.66 -3.38 -0.83
N ALA A 61 -1.05 -4.50 -0.24
CA ALA A 61 -1.50 -5.69 -0.94
C ALA A 61 -2.58 -6.40 -0.12
N GLY A 62 -3.59 -6.95 -0.77
CA GLY A 62 -4.65 -7.70 -0.10
C GLY A 62 -4.96 -9.00 -0.81
N LEU A 63 -5.42 -9.99 -0.04
CA LEU A 63 -5.97 -11.24 -0.56
C LEU A 63 -7.46 -11.32 -0.24
N ALA A 64 -8.25 -11.62 -1.26
CA ALA A 64 -9.67 -11.88 -1.18
C ALA A 64 -9.98 -13.30 -1.63
N GLN A 65 -11.00 -13.89 -1.02
CA GLN A 65 -11.49 -15.20 -1.41
C GLN A 65 -12.43 -15.10 -2.63
N MET A 66 -12.40 -16.08 -3.53
CA MET A 66 -13.28 -16.07 -4.71
C MET A 66 -14.77 -16.25 -4.34
N ALA A 67 -15.09 -16.86 -3.20
CA ALA A 67 -16.47 -17.12 -2.79
C ALA A 67 -17.26 -15.82 -2.57
N ASP A 68 -16.72 -14.92 -1.75
CA ASP A 68 -17.41 -13.70 -1.31
C ASP A 68 -16.74 -12.42 -1.80
N TYR A 69 -15.55 -12.52 -2.44
CA TYR A 69 -14.72 -11.38 -2.83
C TYR A 69 -14.37 -10.44 -1.67
N GLN A 70 -14.47 -10.97 -0.45
CA GLN A 70 -14.07 -10.27 0.77
C GLN A 70 -12.58 -10.48 1.02
N LEU A 71 -11.91 -9.38 1.32
CA LEU A 71 -10.51 -9.36 1.70
C LEU A 71 -10.39 -9.97 3.10
N TYR A 72 -9.54 -10.98 3.24
CA TYR A 72 -9.26 -11.64 4.51
C TYR A 72 -7.81 -11.43 4.97
N ALA A 73 -6.93 -10.98 4.07
CA ALA A 73 -5.57 -10.61 4.41
C ALA A 73 -5.20 -9.26 3.79
N ALA A 74 -4.41 -8.48 4.51
CA ALA A 74 -3.98 -7.14 4.15
C ALA A 74 -2.54 -6.89 4.62
N ALA A 75 -1.72 -6.39 3.71
CA ALA A 75 -0.38 -5.88 3.96
C ALA A 75 -0.30 -4.42 3.52
N PRO A 76 0.50 -3.56 4.18
CA PRO A 76 1.39 -3.81 5.32
C PRO A 76 0.64 -4.15 6.62
N VAL A 77 1.17 -5.13 7.35
CA VAL A 77 0.70 -5.54 8.68
C VAL A 77 1.12 -4.49 9.73
N ALA A 78 2.23 -3.80 9.46
CA ALA A 78 2.73 -2.72 10.30
C ALA A 78 1.66 -1.64 10.54
N GLY A 79 1.12 -1.63 11.77
CA GLY A 79 0.14 -0.66 12.24
C GLY A 79 -1.28 -0.84 11.70
N GLU A 80 -1.62 -2.02 11.17
CA GLU A 80 -2.92 -2.31 10.51
C GLU A 80 -3.27 -1.32 9.38
N ALA A 81 -2.27 -0.61 8.87
CA ALA A 81 -2.47 0.43 7.89
C ALA A 81 -3.00 -0.15 6.57
N GLY A 82 -2.66 -1.41 6.25
CA GLY A 82 -3.17 -2.14 5.10
C GLY A 82 -4.70 -2.14 5.04
N TRP A 83 -5.39 -2.44 6.14
CA TRP A 83 -6.86 -2.47 6.17
C TRP A 83 -7.46 -1.10 5.85
N GLY A 84 -6.89 -0.02 6.38
CA GLY A 84 -7.33 1.35 6.09
C GLY A 84 -7.10 1.81 4.65
N PHE A 85 -6.24 1.13 3.88
CA PHE A 85 -6.00 1.42 2.47
C PHE A 85 -6.74 0.50 1.50
N ILE A 86 -7.05 -0.72 1.92
CA ILE A 86 -7.55 -1.78 1.04
C ILE A 86 -9.06 -1.94 1.17
N HIS A 87 -9.61 -1.73 2.38
CA HIS A 87 -11.03 -1.90 2.64
C HIS A 87 -11.65 -0.67 3.29
N LYS A 88 -12.85 -0.32 2.83
CA LYS A 88 -13.72 0.64 3.50
C LYS A 88 -15.13 0.07 3.56
N GLU A 89 -15.82 0.32 4.66
CA GLU A 89 -17.21 -0.08 4.79
C GLU A 89 -18.10 0.53 3.71
N ASP A 90 -19.22 -0.13 3.46
CA ASP A 90 -20.24 0.26 2.49
C ASP A 90 -20.60 1.74 2.70
N HIS A 91 -20.40 2.53 1.65
CA HIS A 91 -20.66 3.96 1.68
C HIS A 91 -21.59 4.35 0.54
N GLU A 92 -22.44 5.32 0.84
CA GLU A 92 -23.28 5.95 -0.17
C GLU A 92 -22.48 7.08 -0.81
N GLU A 93 -22.20 6.95 -2.10
CA GLU A 93 -21.54 7.99 -2.85
C GLU A 93 -22.50 8.59 -3.89
N GLN A 94 -22.35 9.89 -4.11
CA GLN A 94 -23.11 10.61 -5.12
C GLN A 94 -22.40 10.49 -6.47
N ILE A 95 -22.93 9.59 -7.30
CA ILE A 95 -22.33 9.27 -8.60
C ILE A 95 -23.01 10.17 -9.62
N LEU A 96 -22.18 10.99 -10.29
CA LEU A 96 -22.60 11.81 -11.42
C LEU A 96 -23.03 10.89 -12.56
N GLN A 97 -24.29 10.99 -12.98
CA GLN A 97 -24.80 10.33 -14.17
C GLN A 97 -24.26 10.99 -15.44
N ASP A 98 -24.48 10.34 -16.58
CA ASP A 98 -24.03 10.74 -17.92
C ASP A 98 -24.49 12.15 -18.35
N ASP A 99 -25.49 12.71 -17.68
CA ASP A 99 -25.98 14.08 -17.89
C ASP A 99 -25.13 15.15 -17.17
N ALA A 100 -24.09 14.76 -16.41
CA ALA A 100 -23.17 15.64 -15.65
C ALA A 100 -23.84 16.64 -14.67
N VAL A 101 -25.15 16.54 -14.47
CA VAL A 101 -25.96 17.48 -13.68
C VAL A 101 -26.70 16.79 -12.53
N THR A 102 -27.08 15.52 -12.68
CA THR A 102 -27.78 14.75 -11.64
C THR A 102 -26.84 13.78 -10.94
N THR A 103 -26.79 13.88 -9.61
CA THR A 103 -26.18 12.88 -8.74
C THR A 103 -27.22 11.86 -8.31
N LYS A 104 -26.91 10.58 -8.45
CA LYS A 104 -27.71 9.49 -7.89
C LYS A 104 -26.96 8.90 -6.69
N PRO A 105 -27.59 8.80 -5.50
CA PRO A 105 -26.99 8.05 -4.41
C PRO A 105 -27.01 6.58 -4.80
N MET A 106 -25.83 5.97 -4.83
CA MET A 106 -25.70 4.52 -4.94
C MET A 106 -24.87 4.01 -3.78
N THR A 107 -25.39 2.96 -3.15
CA THR A 107 -24.66 2.21 -2.13
C THR A 107 -23.58 1.40 -2.83
N ILE A 108 -22.32 1.73 -2.54
CA ILE A 108 -21.17 1.05 -3.10
C ILE A 108 -20.71 -0.02 -2.11
N CYS A 109 -20.82 -1.27 -2.54
CA CYS A 109 -20.27 -2.42 -1.82
C CYS A 109 -18.98 -2.87 -2.54
N GLU A 110 -17.82 -2.64 -1.93
CA GLU A 110 -16.50 -2.89 -2.56
C GLU A 110 -16.34 -4.35 -3.01
N ALA A 111 -16.84 -5.32 -2.24
CA ALA A 111 -16.80 -6.74 -2.59
C ALA A 111 -17.60 -7.04 -3.88
N THR A 112 -18.77 -6.39 -4.04
CA THR A 112 -19.58 -6.53 -5.25
C THR A 112 -18.89 -5.85 -6.44
N CYS A 113 -18.27 -4.70 -6.22
CA CYS A 113 -17.48 -4.02 -7.25
C CYS A 113 -16.29 -4.87 -7.71
N LEU A 114 -15.59 -5.52 -6.78
CA LEU A 114 -14.48 -6.41 -7.07
C LEU A 114 -14.94 -7.63 -7.88
N LYS A 115 -16.05 -8.25 -7.48
CA LYS A 115 -16.65 -9.36 -8.24
C LYS A 115 -16.96 -8.97 -9.68
N VAL A 116 -17.68 -7.86 -9.89
CA VAL A 116 -18.05 -7.40 -11.23
C VAL A 116 -16.81 -7.07 -12.07
N ALA A 117 -15.80 -6.43 -11.49
CA ALA A 117 -14.58 -6.09 -12.21
C ALA A 117 -13.78 -7.32 -12.63
N VAL A 118 -13.70 -8.33 -11.76
CA VAL A 118 -12.98 -9.58 -12.04
C VAL A 118 -13.73 -10.46 -13.04
N GLU A 119 -15.06 -10.49 -13.02
CA GLU A 119 -15.86 -11.32 -13.93
C GLU A 119 -16.10 -10.66 -15.30
N THR A 120 -16.27 -9.34 -15.34
CA THR A 120 -16.68 -8.64 -16.57
C THR A 120 -15.58 -7.77 -17.18
N GLY A 121 -14.51 -7.50 -16.42
CA GLY A 121 -13.47 -6.56 -16.83
C GLY A 121 -13.94 -5.11 -16.95
N ARG A 122 -15.11 -4.79 -16.39
CA ARG A 122 -15.72 -3.46 -16.45
C ARG A 122 -16.01 -2.92 -15.06
N ALA A 123 -16.01 -1.59 -14.97
CA ALA A 123 -16.48 -0.93 -13.77
C ALA A 123 -18.01 -1.10 -13.65
N PRO A 124 -18.54 -1.42 -12.46
CA PRO A 124 -19.98 -1.49 -12.23
C PRO A 124 -20.65 -0.11 -12.38
N GLU A 125 -21.98 -0.08 -12.45
CA GLU A 125 -22.75 1.17 -12.40
C GLU A 125 -22.41 1.91 -11.10
N GLY A 126 -21.59 2.95 -11.21
CA GLY A 126 -21.00 3.66 -10.07
C GLY A 126 -19.50 3.89 -10.12
N GLY A 127 -18.81 3.14 -10.97
CA GLY A 127 -17.36 3.11 -11.05
C GLY A 127 -16.76 2.04 -10.14
N PHE A 128 -15.48 1.79 -10.31
CA PHE A 128 -14.76 0.82 -9.48
C PHE A 128 -14.27 1.52 -8.22
N TRP A 129 -14.63 0.99 -7.05
CA TRP A 129 -14.26 1.53 -5.76
C TRP A 129 -13.55 0.47 -4.94
N LEU A 130 -12.43 0.85 -4.34
CA LEU A 130 -11.62 -0.01 -3.49
C LEU A 130 -10.88 0.86 -2.47
N GLY A 131 -10.90 0.50 -1.19
CA GLY A 131 -10.29 1.30 -0.13
C GLY A 131 -10.86 2.71 -0.02
N GLY A 132 -12.13 2.92 -0.39
CA GLY A 132 -12.77 4.24 -0.43
C GLY A 132 -12.25 5.21 -1.51
N GLU A 133 -11.44 4.73 -2.45
CA GLU A 133 -11.00 5.51 -3.60
C GLU A 133 -11.64 4.99 -4.88
N LYS A 134 -12.09 5.90 -5.75
CA LYS A 134 -12.58 5.58 -7.09
C LYS A 134 -11.41 5.38 -8.07
N TYR A 135 -11.41 4.26 -8.78
CA TYR A 135 -10.48 3.94 -9.86
C TYR A 135 -11.20 3.70 -11.19
N THR A 136 -10.43 3.71 -12.27
CA THR A 136 -10.89 3.39 -13.62
C THR A 136 -10.25 2.09 -14.08
N VAL A 137 -11.07 1.12 -14.51
CA VAL A 137 -10.56 -0.11 -15.13
C VAL A 137 -9.96 0.23 -16.50
N THR A 138 -8.68 -0.06 -16.71
CA THR A 138 -7.96 0.29 -17.93
C THR A 138 -7.54 -0.92 -18.75
N GLN A 139 -7.21 -2.03 -18.10
CA GLN A 139 -6.87 -3.28 -18.78
C GLN A 139 -7.56 -4.45 -18.09
N TYR A 140 -8.00 -5.40 -18.90
CA TYR A 140 -8.59 -6.65 -18.48
C TYR A 140 -8.07 -7.75 -19.39
N GLU A 141 -7.42 -8.75 -18.80
CA GLU A 141 -6.88 -9.92 -19.47
C GLU A 141 -7.43 -11.15 -18.75
N GLU A 142 -8.48 -11.77 -19.30
CA GLU A 142 -9.14 -12.92 -18.68
C GLU A 142 -8.24 -14.16 -18.61
N LYS A 143 -7.39 -14.34 -19.62
CA LYS A 143 -6.51 -15.49 -19.78
C LYS A 143 -5.09 -15.02 -20.06
N LEU A 144 -4.43 -14.52 -19.04
CA LEU A 144 -3.01 -14.27 -19.08
C LEU A 144 -2.28 -15.58 -18.73
N GLU A 145 -1.61 -16.17 -19.71
CA GLU A 145 -0.75 -17.33 -19.52
C GLU A 145 0.61 -16.86 -18.99
N VAL A 146 0.94 -17.24 -17.76
CA VAL A 146 2.27 -17.02 -17.18
C VAL A 146 2.83 -18.38 -16.77
N GLY A 147 3.85 -18.82 -17.50
CA GLY A 147 4.36 -20.19 -17.40
C GLY A 147 3.33 -21.19 -17.92
N ASP A 148 2.96 -22.16 -17.08
CA ASP A 148 1.98 -23.22 -17.38
C ASP A 148 0.59 -22.94 -16.77
N HIS A 149 0.35 -21.71 -16.28
CA HIS A 149 -0.85 -21.36 -15.55
C HIS A 149 -1.57 -20.15 -16.15
N GLU A 150 -2.90 -20.23 -16.21
CA GLU A 150 -3.77 -19.13 -16.61
C GLU A 150 -4.20 -18.31 -15.39
N TYR A 151 -4.15 -16.98 -15.55
CA TYR A 151 -4.58 -15.99 -14.57
C TYR A 151 -5.51 -14.97 -15.23
N THR A 152 -6.56 -14.54 -14.51
CA THR A 152 -7.32 -13.35 -14.91
C THR A 152 -6.69 -12.13 -14.24
N THR A 153 -6.18 -11.20 -15.02
CA THR A 153 -5.60 -9.95 -14.49
C THR A 153 -6.44 -8.75 -14.87
N VAL A 154 -6.69 -7.88 -13.90
CA VAL A 154 -7.41 -6.62 -14.07
C VAL A 154 -6.53 -5.50 -13.57
N PHE A 155 -6.31 -4.50 -14.40
CA PHE A 155 -5.56 -3.31 -14.03
C PHE A 155 -6.53 -2.15 -13.87
N VAL A 156 -6.53 -1.57 -12.67
CA VAL A 156 -7.28 -0.35 -12.38
C VAL A 156 -6.31 0.79 -12.11
N ASN A 157 -6.56 1.91 -12.77
CA ASN A 157 -5.68 3.06 -12.75
C ASN A 157 -6.37 4.27 -12.16
N LYS A 158 -5.58 5.10 -11.49
CA LYS A 158 -5.91 6.42 -10.99
C LYS A 158 -4.69 7.32 -11.25
N PRO A 159 -4.84 8.65 -11.42
CA PRO A 159 -3.67 9.51 -11.53
C PRO A 159 -2.70 9.30 -10.35
N LYS A 160 -1.45 8.91 -10.66
CA LYS A 160 -0.34 8.61 -9.73
C LYS A 160 -0.47 7.35 -8.88
N LYS A 161 -1.59 6.61 -8.96
CA LYS A 161 -1.84 5.40 -8.17
C LYS A 161 -2.52 4.34 -9.02
N GLY A 162 -2.32 3.07 -8.72
CA GLY A 162 -3.11 2.02 -9.37
C GLY A 162 -3.14 0.76 -8.55
N VAL A 163 -3.96 -0.19 -9.02
CA VAL A 163 -4.09 -1.49 -8.40
C VAL A 163 -4.05 -2.56 -9.49
N HIS A 164 -3.22 -3.57 -9.27
CA HIS A 164 -3.20 -4.78 -10.06
C HIS A 164 -3.97 -5.85 -9.32
N ILE A 165 -5.04 -6.33 -9.94
CA ILE A 165 -5.88 -7.39 -9.40
C ILE A 165 -5.57 -8.65 -10.20
N ILE A 166 -5.25 -9.75 -9.53
CA ILE A 166 -4.93 -11.03 -10.14
C ILE A 166 -5.80 -12.08 -9.49
N LYS A 167 -6.60 -12.76 -10.31
CA LYS A 167 -7.46 -13.86 -9.89
C LYS A 167 -6.77 -15.17 -10.26
N THR A 168 -6.58 -16.02 -9.25
CA THR A 168 -6.18 -17.42 -9.37
C THR A 168 -7.41 -18.32 -9.44
N GLU A 169 -7.29 -19.60 -9.07
CA GLU A 169 -8.41 -20.54 -9.06
C GLU A 169 -9.28 -20.44 -7.81
N SER A 170 -8.69 -20.08 -6.66
CA SER A 170 -9.41 -19.95 -5.39
C SER A 170 -9.34 -18.55 -4.77
N GLN A 171 -8.37 -17.72 -5.18
CA GLN A 171 -8.07 -16.44 -4.53
C GLN A 171 -7.99 -15.28 -5.53
N VAL A 172 -8.12 -14.07 -4.99
CA VAL A 172 -7.96 -12.81 -5.71
C VAL A 172 -6.94 -11.96 -4.95
N ILE A 173 -5.85 -11.61 -5.62
CA ILE A 173 -4.77 -10.77 -5.13
C ILE A 173 -5.04 -9.36 -5.60
N ALA A 174 -4.96 -8.36 -4.71
CA ALA A 174 -5.06 -6.95 -5.06
C ALA A 174 -3.80 -6.22 -4.58
N CYS A 175 -2.94 -5.80 -5.50
CA CYS A 175 -1.67 -5.12 -5.21
C CYS A 175 -1.76 -3.64 -5.57
N PHE A 176 -1.58 -2.76 -4.59
CA PHE A 176 -1.71 -1.31 -4.72
C PHE A 176 -0.35 -0.64 -4.82
N TYR A 177 -0.21 0.28 -5.75
CA TYR A 177 1.01 1.06 -5.92
C TYR A 177 0.73 2.54 -6.04
N ASP A 178 1.75 3.31 -5.67
CA ASP A 178 1.71 4.76 -5.70
C ASP A 178 3.05 5.27 -6.23
N GLU A 179 3.01 5.93 -7.38
CA GLU A 179 4.20 6.47 -8.05
C GLU A 179 4.88 7.58 -7.23
N THR A 180 4.18 8.13 -6.23
CA THR A 180 4.72 9.15 -5.33
C THR A 180 5.49 8.58 -4.15
N LYS A 181 5.40 7.27 -3.90
CA LYS A 181 6.13 6.61 -2.81
C LYS A 181 7.46 6.06 -3.31
N GLU A 182 8.51 6.39 -2.57
CA GLU A 182 9.85 5.84 -2.79
C GLU A 182 9.95 4.44 -2.18
N VAL A 183 10.54 3.52 -2.95
CA VAL A 183 10.82 2.14 -2.56
C VAL A 183 11.96 2.12 -1.55
N VAL A 184 11.88 1.21 -0.57
CA VAL A 184 12.99 0.89 0.35
C VAL A 184 14.12 0.26 -0.46
N GLY A 185 15.00 1.09 -1.04
CA GLY A 185 15.99 0.66 -2.03
C GLY A 185 16.35 1.71 -3.08
N GLY A 186 15.67 2.86 -3.11
CA GLY A 186 16.04 4.00 -3.96
C GLY A 186 15.43 4.01 -5.36
N GLY A 187 14.16 3.58 -5.49
CA GLY A 187 13.39 3.63 -6.74
C GLY A 187 11.98 4.18 -6.56
N PHE A 188 11.22 4.29 -7.65
CA PHE A 188 9.79 4.65 -7.64
C PHE A 188 8.94 3.41 -7.92
N GLN A 189 7.78 3.31 -7.28
CA GLN A 189 6.81 2.27 -7.62
C GLN A 189 6.24 2.54 -9.01
N THR A 190 6.18 1.51 -9.85
CA THR A 190 5.63 1.60 -11.21
C THR A 190 4.69 0.42 -11.44
N SER A 191 3.67 0.62 -12.29
CA SER A 191 2.71 -0.43 -12.64
C SER A 191 3.39 -1.71 -13.14
N GLY A 192 4.48 -1.58 -13.91
CA GLY A 192 5.23 -2.72 -14.43
C GLY A 192 5.88 -3.59 -13.33
N ASN A 193 6.49 -2.97 -12.33
CA ASN A 193 7.10 -3.71 -11.22
C ASN A 193 6.04 -4.35 -10.31
N CYS A 194 4.92 -3.65 -10.12
CA CYS A 194 3.80 -4.16 -9.32
C CYS A 194 3.12 -5.36 -9.99
N LYS A 195 2.90 -5.30 -11.31
CA LYS A 195 2.38 -6.44 -12.08
C LYS A 195 3.30 -7.66 -11.94
N LYS A 196 4.62 -7.47 -11.97
CA LYS A 196 5.59 -8.57 -11.79
C LYS A 196 5.53 -9.19 -10.39
N ALA A 197 5.52 -8.38 -9.33
CA ALA A 197 5.43 -8.86 -7.96
C ALA A 197 4.11 -9.60 -7.70
N ALA A 198 3.00 -9.04 -8.20
CA ALA A 198 1.69 -9.65 -8.10
C ALA A 198 1.62 -11.01 -8.84
N LEU A 199 2.23 -11.11 -10.03
CA LEU A 199 2.32 -12.36 -10.78
C LEU A 199 3.21 -13.40 -10.08
N ALA A 200 4.35 -13.00 -9.53
CA ALA A 200 5.23 -13.89 -8.77
C ALA A 200 4.51 -14.49 -7.55
N LEU A 201 3.72 -13.67 -6.84
CA LEU A 201 2.87 -14.16 -5.75
C LEU A 201 1.77 -15.10 -6.26
N GLY A 202 1.15 -14.79 -7.40
CA GLY A 202 0.15 -15.66 -8.04
C GLY A 202 0.71 -17.04 -8.42
N GLU A 203 1.93 -17.09 -8.96
CA GLU A 203 2.65 -18.35 -9.23
C GLU A 203 2.94 -19.13 -7.95
N HIS A 204 3.33 -18.45 -6.89
CA HIS A 204 3.56 -19.09 -5.59
C HIS A 204 2.29 -19.72 -5.04
N LEU A 205 1.16 -19.02 -5.11
CA LEU A 205 -0.14 -19.52 -4.67
C LEU A 205 -0.60 -20.75 -5.48
N LYS A 206 -0.47 -20.71 -6.81
CA LYS A 206 -0.78 -21.86 -7.67
C LYS A 206 0.13 -23.05 -7.38
N SER A 207 1.41 -22.82 -7.13
CA SER A 207 2.37 -23.87 -6.74
C SER A 207 1.98 -24.54 -5.43
N GLN A 208 1.37 -23.79 -4.51
CA GLN A 208 0.81 -24.33 -3.27
C GLN A 208 -0.58 -24.99 -3.43
N GLY A 209 -1.23 -24.84 -4.60
CA GLY A 209 -2.54 -25.40 -4.91
C GLY A 209 -3.73 -24.47 -4.66
N TYR A 210 -3.52 -23.14 -4.68
CA TYR A 210 -4.54 -22.10 -4.50
C TYR A 210 -4.86 -21.33 -5.79
#